data_AF-A0A8B6XSU6-F1
#
_entry.id   AF-A0A8B6XSU6-F1
#
_cell.length_a   1.000
_cell.length_b   1.000
_cell.length_c   1.000
_cell.angle_alpha   90.00
_cell.angle_beta   90.00
_cell.angle_gamma   90.00
#
_symmetry.space_group_name_H-M   'P 1'
#
loop_
_entity.id
_entity.type
_entity.pdbx_description
1 polymer ?
#
loop_
_entity_poly.entity_id
_entity_poly.type
_entity_poly.pdbx_seq_one_letter_code
_entity_poly.pdbx_strand_id
1 'polypeptide(L)'
;MKDITIEVQIKQLRDILQNIKNIIPDEKKQFGENLHEFGPCLMHTEQIKAMEIIGILRNKYKSFLGISNPQLAMKLVAEKQALSNICVPVSNMLHKAINDILKKTRDSSLDIALHKLESIAINEGLACEISNNDFFISSEMFYVEVKLNHSGEAEYVNIHNHMGELKPCKELVNCLKKKDYDDFLNHLRGLKEIYALVGDSSTKAKIVSAVGSLEEDLLTIMNSDSSIKNQFDCIMRGPVGCIIPAVGGKCLQSVFFMDPLMSVNFKSDNYQ
;
A
#
# COMPACT_ATOMS: atom_id res chain seq x y z
N MET A 1 -20.73 -31.32 3.85
CA MET A 1 -20.50 -30.26 2.83
C MET A 1 -20.09 -30.93 1.54
N LYS A 2 -20.81 -30.70 0.44
CA LYS A 2 -20.56 -31.39 -0.84
C LYS A 2 -19.18 -31.00 -1.36
N ASP A 3 -18.35 -32.00 -1.63
CA ASP A 3 -17.01 -31.83 -2.20
C ASP A 3 -17.17 -31.37 -3.66
N ILE A 4 -17.11 -30.05 -3.87
CA ILE A 4 -17.22 -29.47 -5.21
C ILE A 4 -15.92 -29.79 -5.96
N THR A 5 -16.05 -30.45 -7.11
CA THR A 5 -14.92 -30.87 -7.97
C THR A 5 -14.20 -29.64 -8.54
N ILE A 6 -12.88 -29.73 -8.72
CA ILE A 6 -12.02 -28.64 -9.23
C ILE A 6 -12.55 -28.07 -10.56
N GLU A 7 -13.12 -28.92 -11.42
CA GLU A 7 -13.74 -28.51 -12.69
C GLU A 7 -14.88 -27.50 -12.51
N VAL A 8 -15.68 -27.64 -11.44
CA VAL A 8 -16.78 -26.71 -11.13
C VAL A 8 -16.24 -25.36 -10.69
N GLN A 9 -15.14 -25.34 -9.91
CA GLN A 9 -14.48 -24.10 -9.46
C GLN A 9 -13.81 -23.36 -10.63
N ILE A 10 -13.20 -24.10 -11.56
CA ILE A 10 -12.64 -23.54 -12.80
C ILE A 10 -13.75 -22.94 -13.67
N LYS A 11 -14.91 -23.61 -13.76
CA LYS A 11 -16.07 -23.10 -14.50
C LYS A 11 -16.58 -21.79 -13.88
N GLN A 12 -16.74 -21.75 -12.56
CA GLN A 12 -17.14 -20.53 -11.84
C GLN A 12 -16.17 -19.36 -12.09
N LEU A 13 -14.85 -19.60 -12.08
CA LEU A 13 -13.87 -18.57 -12.40
C LEU A 13 -13.97 -18.06 -13.85
N ARG A 14 -14.26 -18.94 -14.81
CA ARG A 14 -14.50 -18.53 -16.20
C ARG A 14 -15.77 -17.71 -16.35
N ASP A 15 -16.83 -18.07 -15.64
CA ASP A 15 -18.11 -17.35 -15.69
C ASP A 15 -17.96 -15.94 -15.07
N ILE A 16 -17.25 -15.82 -13.94
CA ILE A 16 -16.87 -14.54 -13.33
C ILE A 16 -16.06 -13.70 -14.32
N LEU A 17 -15.06 -14.29 -14.98
CA LEU A 17 -14.23 -13.61 -15.98
C LEU A 17 -15.03 -13.13 -17.20
N GLN A 18 -16.01 -13.90 -17.64
CA GLN A 18 -16.89 -13.51 -18.74
C GLN A 18 -17.80 -12.35 -18.33
N ASN A 19 -18.34 -12.37 -17.10
CA ASN A 19 -19.14 -11.27 -16.57
C ASN A 19 -18.33 -9.98 -16.47
N ILE A 20 -17.09 -10.05 -15.97
CA ILE A 20 -16.17 -8.90 -15.89
C ILE A 20 -15.89 -8.33 -17.28
N LYS A 21 -15.59 -9.18 -18.28
CA LYS A 21 -15.37 -8.74 -19.67
C LYS A 21 -16.59 -8.07 -20.28
N ASN A 22 -17.80 -8.50 -19.91
CA ASN A 22 -19.03 -7.90 -20.40
C ASN A 22 -19.31 -6.53 -19.75
N ILE A 23 -18.75 -6.27 -18.56
CA ILE A 23 -18.90 -5.00 -17.83
C ILE A 23 -17.84 -3.97 -18.26
N ILE A 24 -16.64 -4.41 -18.66
CA ILE A 24 -15.60 -3.53 -19.20
C ILE A 24 -15.99 -3.12 -20.63
N PRO A 25 -16.28 -1.84 -20.91
CA PRO A 25 -16.57 -1.42 -22.28
C PRO A 25 -15.32 -1.56 -23.14
N ASP A 26 -15.46 -2.11 -24.34
CA ASP A 26 -14.47 -1.96 -25.40
C ASP A 26 -14.11 -0.48 -25.54
N GLU A 27 -12.82 -0.15 -25.67
CA GLU A 27 -12.27 1.22 -25.78
C GLU A 27 -12.94 2.08 -26.89
N LYS A 28 -13.76 1.45 -27.75
CA LYS A 28 -14.44 2.06 -28.89
C LYS A 28 -15.87 2.56 -28.61
N LYS A 29 -16.49 2.26 -27.47
CA LYS A 29 -17.85 2.76 -27.15
C LYS A 29 -17.76 3.98 -26.25
N GLN A 30 -18.10 5.14 -26.82
CA GLN A 30 -18.22 6.41 -26.13
C GLN A 30 -19.03 6.28 -24.83
N PHE A 31 -18.51 6.89 -23.78
CA PHE A 31 -19.09 6.94 -22.44
C PHE A 31 -20.46 7.62 -22.48
N GLY A 32 -21.52 6.83 -22.33
CA GLY A 32 -22.88 7.28 -22.04
C GLY A 32 -23.20 7.05 -20.56
N GLU A 33 -24.00 7.94 -19.99
CA GLU A 33 -24.27 8.25 -18.56
C GLU A 33 -24.76 7.11 -17.64
N ASN A 34 -24.66 5.84 -18.01
CA ASN A 34 -25.28 4.72 -17.29
C ASN A 34 -24.30 3.85 -16.47
N LEU A 35 -23.20 4.40 -15.96
CA LEU A 35 -22.31 3.66 -15.04
C LEU A 35 -22.84 3.58 -13.59
N HIS A 36 -24.04 4.12 -13.33
CA HIS A 36 -24.42 4.54 -11.98
C HIS A 36 -25.14 3.49 -11.10
N GLU A 37 -25.50 2.30 -11.58
CA GLU A 37 -26.19 1.36 -10.66
C GLU A 37 -25.36 0.17 -10.19
N PHE A 38 -24.34 -0.28 -10.94
CA PHE A 38 -23.68 -1.56 -10.60
C PHE A 38 -22.18 -1.64 -10.94
N GLY A 39 -21.51 -0.56 -11.35
CA GLY A 39 -20.13 -0.64 -11.88
C GLY A 39 -19.04 -1.06 -10.87
N PRO A 40 -18.80 -0.30 -9.78
CA PRO A 40 -17.70 -0.59 -8.84
C PRO A 40 -18.03 -1.68 -7.83
N CYS A 41 -19.22 -1.65 -7.23
CA CYS A 41 -19.62 -2.56 -6.15
C CYS A 41 -19.81 -4.01 -6.64
N LEU A 42 -20.33 -4.20 -7.86
CA LEU A 42 -20.52 -5.52 -8.43
C LEU A 42 -19.16 -6.16 -8.76
N MET A 43 -18.22 -5.38 -9.31
CA MET A 43 -16.87 -5.85 -9.66
C MET A 43 -16.05 -6.23 -8.43
N HIS A 44 -16.18 -5.48 -7.34
CA HIS A 44 -15.61 -5.83 -6.04
C HIS A 44 -16.24 -7.10 -5.45
N THR A 45 -17.57 -7.23 -5.55
CA THR A 45 -18.28 -8.45 -5.12
C THR A 45 -17.81 -9.67 -5.92
N GLU A 46 -17.61 -9.53 -7.23
CA GLU A 46 -17.04 -10.57 -8.09
C GLU A 46 -15.55 -10.84 -7.77
N GLN A 47 -14.78 -9.82 -7.36
CA GLN A 47 -13.42 -9.99 -6.88
C GLN A 47 -13.36 -10.79 -5.57
N ILE A 48 -14.21 -10.49 -4.58
CA ILE A 48 -14.29 -11.25 -3.32
C ILE A 48 -14.62 -12.71 -3.64
N LYS A 49 -15.64 -12.97 -4.46
CA LYS A 49 -16.00 -14.33 -4.88
C LYS A 49 -14.82 -15.04 -5.57
N ALA A 50 -14.09 -14.34 -6.44
CA ALA A 50 -12.91 -14.89 -7.09
C ALA A 50 -11.78 -15.19 -6.08
N MET A 51 -11.52 -14.30 -5.13
CA MET A 51 -10.50 -14.46 -4.10
C MET A 51 -10.84 -15.58 -3.10
N GLU A 52 -12.11 -15.74 -2.74
CA GLU A 52 -12.60 -16.86 -1.93
C GLU A 52 -12.39 -18.19 -2.64
N ILE A 53 -12.76 -18.29 -3.92
CA ILE A 53 -12.55 -19.50 -4.72
C ILE A 53 -11.05 -19.81 -4.85
N ILE A 54 -10.21 -18.80 -5.09
CA ILE A 54 -8.74 -18.94 -5.12
C ILE A 54 -8.21 -19.39 -3.75
N GLY A 55 -8.77 -18.88 -2.65
CA GLY A 55 -8.43 -19.27 -1.28
C GLY A 55 -8.78 -20.73 -0.98
N ILE A 56 -9.98 -21.17 -1.37
CA ILE A 56 -10.42 -22.57 -1.24
C ILE A 56 -9.51 -23.49 -2.05
N LEU A 57 -9.18 -23.10 -3.29
CA LEU A 57 -8.25 -23.86 -4.15
C LEU A 57 -6.85 -23.93 -3.53
N ARG A 58 -6.32 -22.83 -2.98
CA ARG A 58 -5.02 -22.79 -2.29
C ARG A 58 -5.02 -23.64 -1.01
N ASN A 59 -6.10 -23.66 -0.25
CA ASN A 59 -6.20 -24.47 0.98
C ASN A 59 -6.37 -25.96 0.66
N LYS A 60 -7.19 -26.30 -0.34
CA LYS A 60 -7.27 -27.67 -0.87
C LYS A 60 -5.91 -28.12 -1.40
N TYR A 61 -5.18 -27.24 -2.08
CA TYR A 61 -3.79 -27.47 -2.52
C TYR A 61 -2.83 -27.72 -1.34
N LYS A 62 -2.90 -26.92 -0.27
CA LYS A 62 -2.10 -27.13 0.95
C LYS A 62 -2.43 -28.47 1.63
N SER A 63 -3.69 -28.92 1.58
CA SER A 63 -4.10 -30.23 2.13
C SER A 63 -3.50 -31.43 1.38
N PHE A 64 -2.88 -31.22 0.21
CA PHE A 64 -2.19 -32.26 -0.56
C PHE A 64 -0.66 -32.28 -0.34
N LEU A 65 -0.10 -31.39 0.49
CA LEU A 65 1.30 -31.45 0.93
C LEU A 65 1.46 -32.59 1.96
N GLY A 66 1.94 -33.73 1.48
CA GLY A 66 2.16 -34.94 2.29
C GLY A 66 2.01 -36.28 1.55
N ILE A 67 1.80 -36.26 0.22
CA ILE A 67 1.55 -37.47 -0.56
C ILE A 67 2.87 -38.09 -1.06
N SER A 68 3.14 -39.32 -0.63
CA SER A 68 4.38 -40.07 -0.94
C SER A 68 4.44 -40.70 -2.34
N ASN A 69 3.40 -40.54 -3.18
CA ASN A 69 3.33 -41.17 -4.50
C ASN A 69 3.86 -40.24 -5.63
N PRO A 70 4.99 -40.58 -6.29
CA PRO A 70 5.65 -39.72 -7.28
C PRO A 70 4.85 -39.53 -8.58
N GLN A 71 4.01 -40.48 -8.98
CA GLN A 71 3.16 -40.33 -10.19
C GLN A 71 2.00 -39.35 -9.96
N LEU A 72 1.41 -39.41 -8.76
CA LEU A 72 0.40 -38.44 -8.34
C LEU A 72 1.01 -37.05 -8.20
N ALA A 73 2.24 -36.96 -7.67
CA ALA A 73 2.98 -35.70 -7.55
C ALA A 73 3.24 -35.04 -8.92
N MET A 74 3.65 -35.79 -9.94
CA MET A 74 3.84 -35.25 -11.30
C MET A 74 2.53 -34.71 -11.92
N LYS A 75 1.42 -35.45 -11.77
CA LYS A 75 0.11 -35.00 -12.27
C LYS A 75 -0.36 -33.72 -11.57
N LEU A 76 -0.13 -33.63 -10.25
CA LEU A 76 -0.46 -32.46 -9.45
C LEU A 76 0.44 -31.25 -9.74
N VAL A 77 1.70 -31.45 -10.13
CA VAL A 77 2.59 -30.37 -10.59
C VAL A 77 2.11 -29.81 -11.93
N ALA A 78 1.67 -30.67 -12.86
CA ALA A 78 1.08 -30.23 -14.12
C ALA A 78 -0.23 -29.45 -13.91
N GLU A 79 -1.10 -29.92 -13.02
CA GLU A 79 -2.33 -29.22 -12.64
C GLU A 79 -2.05 -27.89 -11.89
N LYS A 80 -1.04 -27.86 -11.01
CA LYS A 80 -0.55 -26.63 -10.35
C LYS A 80 -0.08 -25.61 -11.38
N GLN A 81 0.68 -26.04 -12.38
CA GLN A 81 1.22 -25.16 -13.41
C GLN A 81 0.08 -24.62 -14.28
N ALA A 82 -0.90 -25.46 -14.64
CA ALA A 82 -2.11 -25.03 -15.35
C ALA A 82 -2.96 -24.03 -14.55
N LEU A 83 -3.16 -24.28 -13.24
CA LEU A 83 -3.89 -23.37 -12.33
C LEU A 83 -3.15 -22.05 -12.14
N SER A 84 -1.82 -22.09 -11.97
CA SER A 84 -0.98 -20.88 -11.87
C SER A 84 -1.05 -20.06 -13.15
N ASN A 85 -1.01 -20.71 -14.32
CA ASN A 85 -1.09 -20.06 -15.62
C ASN A 85 -2.45 -19.37 -15.87
N ILE A 86 -3.51 -19.78 -15.16
CA ILE A 86 -4.85 -19.18 -15.28
C ILE A 86 -5.08 -18.15 -14.18
N CYS A 87 -4.82 -18.50 -12.91
CA CYS A 87 -5.12 -17.62 -11.78
C CYS A 87 -4.29 -16.33 -11.77
N VAL A 88 -3.00 -16.40 -12.13
CA VAL A 88 -2.11 -15.23 -12.07
C VAL A 88 -2.54 -14.14 -13.06
N PRO A 89 -2.76 -14.44 -14.36
CA PRO A 89 -3.26 -13.44 -15.30
C PRO A 89 -4.64 -12.90 -14.93
N VAL A 90 -5.54 -13.75 -14.41
CA VAL A 90 -6.89 -13.34 -14.00
C VAL A 90 -6.86 -12.37 -12.83
N SER A 91 -6.06 -12.68 -11.79
CA SER A 91 -5.84 -11.77 -10.65
C SER A 91 -5.30 -10.43 -11.14
N ASN A 92 -4.28 -10.46 -12.01
CA ASN A 92 -3.64 -9.24 -12.51
C ASN A 92 -4.60 -8.38 -13.38
N MET A 93 -5.41 -9.00 -14.25
CA MET A 93 -6.41 -8.27 -15.04
C MET A 93 -7.49 -7.64 -14.16
N LEU A 94 -7.93 -8.36 -13.13
CA LEU A 94 -8.91 -7.87 -12.15
C LEU A 94 -8.38 -6.66 -11.39
N HIS A 95 -7.18 -6.77 -10.81
CA HIS A 95 -6.52 -5.65 -10.13
C HIS A 95 -6.37 -4.45 -11.06
N LYS A 96 -5.96 -4.67 -12.32
CA LYS A 96 -5.82 -3.59 -13.31
C LYS A 96 -7.16 -2.91 -13.62
N ALA A 97 -8.21 -3.68 -13.90
CA ALA A 97 -9.54 -3.14 -14.22
C ALA A 97 -10.13 -2.33 -13.06
N ILE A 98 -9.95 -2.81 -11.84
CA ILE A 98 -10.41 -2.12 -10.63
C ILE A 98 -9.63 -0.82 -10.43
N ASN A 99 -8.32 -0.85 -10.58
CA ASN A 99 -7.49 0.36 -10.50
C ASN A 99 -7.89 1.40 -11.56
N ASP A 100 -8.20 0.98 -12.78
CA ASP A 100 -8.61 1.89 -13.87
C ASP A 100 -9.99 2.52 -13.62
N ILE A 101 -10.91 1.80 -12.97
CA ILE A 101 -12.25 2.31 -12.58
C ILE A 101 -12.14 3.22 -11.36
N LEU A 102 -11.41 2.81 -10.33
CA LEU A 102 -11.21 3.61 -9.11
C LEU A 102 -10.55 4.96 -9.43
N LYS A 103 -9.57 4.99 -10.34
CA LYS A 103 -8.95 6.23 -10.84
C LYS A 103 -9.94 7.18 -11.52
N LYS A 104 -11.02 6.65 -12.12
CA LYS A 104 -12.02 7.43 -12.88
C LYS A 104 -13.28 7.76 -12.07
N THR A 105 -13.41 7.21 -10.87
CA THR A 105 -14.61 7.36 -10.02
C THR A 105 -14.39 8.48 -9.01
N ARG A 106 -15.26 9.51 -9.01
CA ARG A 106 -15.31 10.53 -7.96
C ARG A 106 -15.80 9.89 -6.67
N ASP A 107 -15.06 10.03 -5.57
CA ASP A 107 -15.54 9.54 -4.27
C ASP A 107 -16.73 10.39 -3.85
N SER A 108 -17.92 9.80 -3.87
CA SER A 108 -19.14 10.41 -3.31
C SER A 108 -19.72 9.57 -2.18
N SER A 109 -19.10 8.43 -1.84
CA SER A 109 -19.55 7.52 -0.80
C SER A 109 -18.39 6.92 0.00
N LEU A 110 -18.68 6.58 1.26
CA LEU A 110 -17.80 5.88 2.18
C LEU A 110 -17.25 4.57 1.57
N ASP A 111 -18.11 3.76 0.95
CA ASP A 111 -17.72 2.46 0.39
C ASP A 111 -16.64 2.60 -0.70
N ILE A 112 -16.75 3.60 -1.58
CA ILE A 112 -15.75 3.82 -2.64
C ILE A 112 -14.40 4.22 -2.02
N ALA A 113 -14.42 5.09 -1.00
CA ALA A 113 -13.21 5.52 -0.31
C ALA A 113 -12.52 4.34 0.40
N LEU A 114 -13.28 3.52 1.13
CA LEU A 114 -12.76 2.31 1.80
C LEU A 114 -12.15 1.33 0.78
N HIS A 115 -12.82 1.09 -0.35
CA HIS A 115 -12.29 0.19 -1.38
C HIS A 115 -11.02 0.72 -2.05
N LYS A 116 -10.88 2.04 -2.23
CA LYS A 116 -9.62 2.62 -2.73
C LYS A 116 -8.48 2.38 -1.76
N LEU A 117 -8.71 2.60 -0.47
CA LEU A 117 -7.72 2.37 0.58
C LEU A 117 -7.31 0.89 0.66
N GLU A 118 -8.30 -0.01 0.62
CA GLU A 118 -8.09 -1.47 0.60
C GLU A 118 -7.26 -1.90 -0.62
N SER A 119 -7.61 -1.42 -1.81
CA SER A 119 -6.87 -1.73 -3.03
C SER A 119 -5.42 -1.27 -2.96
N ILE A 120 -5.17 -0.07 -2.42
CA ILE A 120 -3.80 0.45 -2.21
C ILE A 120 -3.01 -0.44 -1.25
N ALA A 121 -3.59 -0.80 -0.10
CA ALA A 121 -2.93 -1.65 0.89
C ALA A 121 -2.58 -3.03 0.31
N ILE A 122 -3.54 -3.67 -0.36
CA ILE A 122 -3.35 -4.98 -1.00
C ILE A 122 -2.27 -4.93 -2.10
N ASN A 123 -2.30 -3.90 -2.95
CA ASN A 123 -1.31 -3.74 -4.02
C ASN A 123 0.10 -3.53 -3.48
N GLU A 124 0.23 -2.93 -2.29
CA GLU A 124 1.51 -2.79 -1.58
C GLU A 124 1.87 -4.00 -0.72
N GLY A 125 1.07 -5.07 -0.73
CA GLY A 125 1.32 -6.30 0.04
C GLY A 125 1.15 -6.13 1.54
N LEU A 126 0.37 -5.13 1.97
CA LEU A 126 0.03 -4.89 3.38
C LEU A 126 -1.25 -5.62 3.74
N ALA A 127 -1.37 -6.04 5.01
CA ALA A 127 -2.63 -6.56 5.52
C ALA A 127 -3.55 -5.39 5.86
N CYS A 128 -4.85 -5.54 5.62
CA CYS A 128 -5.83 -4.53 5.97
C CYS A 128 -7.14 -5.12 6.47
N GLU A 129 -7.86 -4.36 7.28
CA GLU A 129 -9.15 -4.72 7.85
C GLU A 129 -10.09 -3.51 7.82
N ILE A 130 -11.35 -3.73 7.48
CA ILE A 130 -12.41 -2.71 7.50
C ILE A 130 -13.35 -3.05 8.65
N SER A 131 -13.57 -2.10 9.56
CA SER A 131 -14.55 -2.23 10.64
C SER A 131 -15.45 -0.99 10.67
N ASN A 132 -16.68 -1.14 10.18
CA ASN A 132 -17.62 -0.03 9.99
C ASN A 132 -17.04 1.08 9.11
N ASN A 133 -16.65 2.20 9.72
CA ASN A 133 -16.07 3.37 9.04
C ASN A 133 -14.54 3.47 9.25
N ASP A 134 -13.97 2.53 9.99
CA ASP A 134 -12.55 2.51 10.31
C ASP A 134 -11.85 1.55 9.36
N PHE A 135 -10.76 2.03 8.77
CA PHE A 135 -9.88 1.26 7.89
C PHE A 135 -8.52 1.13 8.54
N PHE A 136 -8.05 -0.10 8.61
CA PHE A 136 -6.87 -0.46 9.33
C PHE A 136 -5.87 -1.12 8.39
N ILE A 137 -4.61 -0.69 8.46
CA ILE A 137 -3.49 -1.29 7.71
C ILE A 137 -2.50 -1.80 8.72
N SER A 138 -2.14 -3.08 8.65
CA SER A 138 -1.15 -3.70 9.52
C SER A 138 0.09 -4.17 8.75
N SER A 139 1.24 -3.98 9.40
CA SER A 139 2.54 -4.53 9.03
C SER A 139 3.18 -5.16 10.28
N GLU A 140 4.39 -5.71 10.15
CA GLU A 140 5.14 -6.27 11.28
C GLU A 140 5.51 -5.20 12.31
N MET A 141 5.85 -3.99 11.86
CA MET A 141 6.47 -2.95 12.70
C MET A 141 5.61 -1.70 12.91
N PHE A 142 4.50 -1.58 12.18
CA PHE A 142 3.58 -0.45 12.29
C PHE A 142 2.16 -0.84 11.92
N TYR A 143 1.23 -0.02 12.34
CA TYR A 143 -0.18 -0.11 12.04
C TYR A 143 -0.74 1.29 11.77
N VAL A 144 -1.60 1.43 10.77
CA VAL A 144 -2.26 2.70 10.42
C VAL A 144 -3.75 2.54 10.62
N GLU A 145 -4.34 3.43 11.41
CA GLU A 145 -5.79 3.56 11.59
C GLU A 145 -6.26 4.79 10.83
N VAL A 146 -7.26 4.62 9.97
CA VAL A 146 -7.91 5.67 9.19
C VAL A 146 -9.38 5.66 9.53
N LYS A 147 -9.91 6.77 10.05
CA LYS A 147 -11.35 6.92 10.26
C LYS A 147 -11.97 7.81 9.19
N LEU A 148 -13.03 7.32 8.55
CA LEU A 148 -13.79 8.06 7.56
C LEU A 148 -15.17 8.47 8.11
N ASN A 149 -15.69 9.61 7.67
CA ASN A 149 -17.08 9.97 7.91
C ASN A 149 -18.00 9.26 6.90
N HIS A 150 -19.32 9.37 7.08
CA HIS A 150 -20.31 8.78 6.18
C HIS A 150 -20.24 9.28 4.72
N SER A 151 -19.56 10.40 4.48
CA SER A 151 -19.31 10.96 3.14
C SER A 151 -18.01 10.44 2.51
N GLY A 152 -17.25 9.58 3.22
CA GLY A 152 -15.97 9.04 2.77
C GLY A 152 -14.79 10.00 2.96
N GLU A 153 -14.95 11.08 3.73
CA GLU A 153 -13.85 12.00 4.05
C GLU A 153 -13.12 11.57 5.33
N ALA A 154 -11.80 11.71 5.36
CA ALA A 154 -11.00 11.35 6.53
C ALA A 154 -11.25 12.30 7.70
N GLU A 155 -11.65 11.73 8.84
CA GLU A 155 -11.77 12.43 10.13
C GLU A 155 -10.40 12.49 10.82
N TYR A 156 -9.73 11.34 10.95
CA TYR A 156 -8.39 11.25 11.49
C TYR A 156 -7.60 10.08 10.89
N VAL A 157 -6.27 10.18 10.99
CA VAL A 157 -5.35 9.10 10.69
C VAL A 157 -4.30 9.00 11.80
N ASN A 158 -4.20 7.82 12.40
CA ASN A 158 -3.23 7.52 13.45
C ASN A 158 -2.23 6.48 12.95
N ILE A 159 -0.96 6.69 13.26
CA ILE A 159 0.11 5.72 13.00
C ILE A 159 0.56 5.19 14.35
N HIS A 160 0.50 3.87 14.50
CA HIS A 160 0.99 3.15 15.65
C HIS A 160 2.30 2.47 15.26
N ASN A 161 3.36 2.70 16.03
CA ASN A 161 4.57 1.90 15.90
C ASN A 161 4.46 0.60 16.72
N HIS A 162 5.38 -0.34 16.50
CA HIS A 162 5.46 -1.59 17.26
C HIS A 162 5.58 -1.44 18.79
N MET A 163 5.93 -0.25 19.30
CA MET A 163 5.97 0.05 20.73
C MET A 163 4.58 0.46 21.27
N GLY A 164 3.56 0.51 20.42
CA GLY A 164 2.21 0.95 20.76
C GLY A 164 2.05 2.46 20.85
N GLU A 165 3.08 3.24 20.48
CA GLU A 165 3.00 4.69 20.49
C GLU A 165 2.10 5.16 19.34
N LEU A 166 1.07 5.92 19.69
CA LEU A 166 0.14 6.53 18.75
C LEU A 166 0.69 7.89 18.32
N LYS A 167 0.83 8.08 17.01
CA LYS A 167 1.21 9.36 16.39
C LYS A 167 0.12 9.81 15.41
N PRO A 168 -0.65 10.86 15.71
CA PRO A 168 -1.63 11.40 14.77
C PRO A 168 -0.92 12.03 13.58
N CYS A 169 -1.39 11.77 12.35
CA CYS A 169 -0.76 12.26 11.13
C CYS A 169 -1.74 13.13 10.32
N LYS A 170 -1.59 14.46 10.43
CA LYS A 170 -2.47 15.44 9.77
C LYS A 170 -2.28 15.45 8.26
N GLU A 171 -1.11 15.07 7.79
CA GLU A 171 -0.73 15.05 6.39
C GLU A 171 -1.44 13.93 5.65
N LEU A 172 -1.53 12.75 6.26
CA LEU A 172 -2.36 11.65 5.77
C LEU A 172 -3.86 12.03 5.78
N VAL A 173 -4.34 12.72 6.81
CA VAL A 173 -5.72 13.26 6.80
C VAL A 173 -5.92 14.21 5.62
N ASN A 174 -4.97 15.11 5.39
CA ASN A 174 -5.06 16.11 4.32
C ASN A 174 -5.00 15.49 2.92
N CYS A 175 -4.15 14.48 2.69
CA CYS A 175 -4.09 13.81 1.39
C CYS A 175 -5.40 13.06 1.12
N LEU A 176 -5.96 12.37 2.12
CA LEU A 176 -7.24 11.67 1.98
C LEU A 176 -8.43 12.62 1.80
N LYS A 177 -8.47 13.75 2.52
CA LYS A 177 -9.48 14.80 2.29
C LYS A 177 -9.43 15.37 0.88
N LYS A 178 -8.23 15.51 0.31
CA LYS A 178 -8.01 15.94 -1.08
C LYS A 178 -8.25 14.82 -2.10
N LYS A 179 -8.52 13.59 -1.65
CA LYS A 179 -8.62 12.37 -2.47
C LYS A 179 -7.34 12.14 -3.29
N ASP A 180 -6.21 12.56 -2.74
CA ASP A 180 -4.88 12.36 -3.28
C ASP A 180 -4.33 11.02 -2.81
N TYR A 181 -4.81 9.96 -3.47
CA TYR A 181 -4.43 8.58 -3.17
C TYR A 181 -3.00 8.26 -3.60
N ASP A 182 -2.42 9.02 -4.53
CA ASP A 182 -1.04 8.87 -4.95
C ASP A 182 -0.09 9.36 -3.84
N ASP A 183 -0.38 10.51 -3.21
CA ASP A 183 0.38 10.98 -2.04
C ASP A 183 0.19 10.04 -0.83
N PHE A 184 -1.03 9.53 -0.60
CA PHE A 184 -1.28 8.51 0.43
C PHE A 184 -0.42 7.24 0.21
N LEU A 185 -0.38 6.75 -1.03
CA LEU A 185 0.45 5.61 -1.42
C LEU A 185 1.94 5.89 -1.18
N ASN A 186 2.43 7.09 -1.51
CA ASN A 186 3.83 7.48 -1.24
C ASN A 186 4.14 7.46 0.26
N HIS A 187 3.22 7.94 1.11
CA HIS A 187 3.39 7.82 2.55
C HIS A 187 3.42 6.35 3.01
N LEU A 188 2.57 5.47 2.48
CA LEU A 188 2.61 4.04 2.86
C LEU A 188 3.91 3.36 2.43
N ARG A 189 4.42 3.66 1.24
CA ARG A 189 5.72 3.17 0.76
C ARG A 189 6.86 3.65 1.65
N GLY A 190 6.87 4.93 1.98
CA GLY A 190 7.87 5.49 2.87
C GLY A 190 7.83 4.88 4.28
N LEU A 191 6.63 4.60 4.83
CA LEU A 191 6.51 3.85 6.09
C LEU A 191 7.14 2.46 5.96
N LYS A 192 6.83 1.72 4.88
CA LYS A 192 7.46 0.41 4.63
C LYS A 192 8.98 0.51 4.58
N GLU A 193 9.53 1.52 3.91
CA GLU A 193 10.97 1.74 3.78
C GLU A 193 11.63 2.07 5.13
N ILE A 194 11.04 2.96 5.93
CA ILE A 194 11.53 3.31 7.27
C ILE A 194 11.64 2.06 8.16
N TYR A 195 10.70 1.12 8.03
CA TYR A 195 10.67 -0.10 8.81
C TYR A 195 11.27 -1.33 8.11
N ALA A 196 11.81 -1.18 6.89
CA ALA A 196 12.51 -2.25 6.14
C ALA A 196 13.94 -2.48 6.65
N LEU A 197 14.06 -2.59 7.98
CA LEU A 197 15.33 -2.72 8.69
C LEU A 197 15.68 -4.21 8.88
N VAL A 198 16.97 -4.54 8.85
CA VAL A 198 17.46 -5.90 9.13
C VAL A 198 17.56 -6.10 10.64
N GLY A 199 17.06 -7.24 11.14
CA GLY A 199 17.15 -7.61 12.55
C GLY A 199 15.84 -8.16 13.11
N ASP A 200 15.84 -8.52 14.39
CA ASP A 200 14.63 -8.83 15.14
C ASP A 200 13.87 -7.55 15.53
N SER A 201 12.62 -7.66 15.97
CA SER A 201 11.79 -6.51 16.31
C SER A 201 12.43 -5.61 17.39
N SER A 202 13.21 -6.18 18.31
CA SER A 202 13.97 -5.45 19.33
C SER A 202 15.09 -4.59 18.73
N THR A 203 15.85 -5.13 17.78
CA THR A 203 16.90 -4.37 17.08
C THR A 203 16.29 -3.27 16.22
N LYS A 204 15.23 -3.59 15.48
CA LYS A 204 14.49 -2.60 14.67
C LYS A 204 13.95 -1.45 15.54
N ALA A 205 13.43 -1.76 16.74
CA ALA A 205 12.98 -0.77 17.72
C ALA A 205 14.07 0.26 18.07
N LYS A 206 15.27 -0.25 18.39
CA LYS A 206 16.41 0.59 18.78
C LYS A 206 16.89 1.45 17.63
N ILE A 207 16.91 0.93 16.41
CA ILE A 207 17.28 1.71 15.21
C ILE A 207 16.28 2.83 15.00
N VAL A 208 14.98 2.54 15.03
CA VAL A 208 13.92 3.57 14.86
C VAL A 208 14.01 4.63 15.95
N SER A 209 14.25 4.23 17.21
CA SER A 209 14.45 5.16 18.32
C SER A 209 15.70 6.03 18.11
N ALA A 210 16.80 5.45 17.64
CA ALA A 210 18.04 6.19 17.38
C ALA A 210 17.87 7.18 16.22
N VAL A 211 17.13 6.80 15.17
CA VAL A 211 16.75 7.72 14.09
C VAL A 211 15.91 8.86 14.64
N GLY A 212 14.87 8.58 15.45
CA GLY A 212 14.07 9.62 16.09
C GLY A 212 14.90 10.60 16.92
N SER A 213 15.83 10.10 17.75
CA SER A 213 16.76 10.97 18.51
C SER A 213 17.67 11.79 17.60
N LEU A 214 18.17 11.22 16.49
CA LEU A 214 18.95 11.97 15.51
C LEU A 214 18.12 13.10 14.86
N GLU A 215 16.85 12.86 14.55
CA GLU A 215 15.96 13.89 14.01
C GLU A 215 15.78 15.06 15.00
N GLU A 216 15.58 14.74 16.29
CA GLU A 216 15.48 15.73 17.37
C GLU A 216 16.78 16.53 17.55
N ASP A 217 17.92 15.84 17.51
CA ASP A 217 19.24 16.48 17.60
C ASP A 217 19.46 17.44 16.43
N LEU A 218 19.15 17.03 15.20
CA LEU A 218 19.28 17.88 14.01
C LEU A 218 18.35 19.10 14.07
N LEU A 219 17.11 18.93 14.53
CA LEU A 219 16.19 20.05 14.76
C LEU A 219 16.69 21.00 15.84
N THR A 220 17.28 20.46 16.91
CA THR A 220 17.89 21.25 17.98
C THR A 220 19.08 22.06 17.47
N ILE A 221 19.95 21.43 16.67
CA ILE A 221 21.10 22.10 16.05
C ILE A 221 20.62 23.21 15.11
N MET A 222 19.62 22.95 14.25
CA MET A 222 19.05 23.96 13.35
C MET A 222 18.54 25.19 14.11
N ASN A 223 17.90 24.98 15.27
CA ASN A 223 17.31 26.05 16.08
C ASN A 223 18.28 26.68 17.09
N SER A 224 19.51 26.17 17.21
CA SER A 224 20.49 26.63 18.22
C SER A 224 21.11 27.99 17.88
N ASP A 225 21.20 28.35 16.60
CA ASP A 225 21.80 29.60 16.15
C ASP A 225 20.76 30.73 16.05
N SER A 226 20.74 31.58 17.07
CA SER A 226 19.87 32.77 17.13
C SER A 226 20.10 33.80 16.03
N SER A 227 21.21 33.71 15.28
CA SER A 227 21.50 34.60 14.15
C SER A 227 20.75 34.23 12.88
N ILE A 228 20.25 32.99 12.79
CA ILE A 228 19.50 32.46 11.66
C ILE A 228 18.02 32.81 11.86
N LYS A 229 17.49 33.72 11.02
CA LYS A 229 16.14 34.28 11.19
C LYS A 229 15.12 33.77 10.19
N ASN A 230 15.57 33.18 9.09
CA ASN A 230 14.70 32.71 8.02
C ASN A 230 15.27 31.45 7.37
N GLN A 231 14.42 30.78 6.59
CA GLN A 231 14.76 29.53 5.91
C GLN A 231 15.92 29.66 4.92
N PHE A 232 16.09 30.83 4.29
CA PHE A 232 17.19 31.07 3.37
C PHE A 232 18.54 31.10 4.11
N ASP A 233 18.59 31.75 5.26
CA ASP A 233 19.76 31.76 6.14
C ASP A 233 20.09 30.35 6.65
N CYS A 234 19.07 29.53 6.97
CA CYS A 234 19.28 28.11 7.31
C CYS A 234 19.97 27.36 6.18
N ILE A 235 19.51 27.55 4.93
CA ILE A 235 20.06 26.84 3.76
C ILE A 235 21.50 27.30 3.47
N MET A 236 21.76 28.60 3.54
CA MET A 236 23.04 29.18 3.12
C MET A 236 24.15 29.07 4.17
N ARG A 237 23.79 29.13 5.46
CA ARG A 237 24.74 29.32 6.57
C ARG A 237 24.50 28.39 7.76
N GLY A 238 23.39 27.65 7.76
CA GLY A 238 23.05 26.75 8.84
C GLY A 238 24.00 25.55 8.91
N PRO A 239 24.40 25.12 10.11
CA PRO A 239 25.34 24.01 10.30
C PRO A 239 24.81 22.66 9.77
N VAL A 240 23.49 22.51 9.73
CA VAL A 240 22.78 21.30 9.23
C VAL A 240 21.82 21.63 8.07
N GLY A 241 21.93 22.83 7.51
CA GLY A 241 20.97 23.35 6.53
C GLY A 241 19.59 23.65 7.13
N CYS A 242 18.60 23.71 6.26
CA CYS A 242 17.19 23.70 6.60
C CYS A 242 16.71 22.25 6.73
N ILE A 243 16.31 21.87 7.95
CA ILE A 243 15.72 20.57 8.24
C ILE A 243 14.20 20.63 8.03
N ILE A 244 13.69 19.71 7.23
CA ILE A 244 12.26 19.43 7.05
C ILE A 244 11.97 18.15 7.85
N PRO A 245 11.17 18.23 8.93
CA PRO A 245 10.89 17.08 9.79
C PRO A 245 10.31 15.88 9.04
N ALA A 246 10.54 14.67 9.56
CA ALA A 246 9.86 13.48 9.06
C ALA A 246 8.38 13.49 9.42
N VAL A 247 7.52 13.14 8.46
CA VAL A 247 6.07 13.25 8.61
C VAL A 247 5.35 12.11 7.92
N GLY A 248 4.58 11.33 8.68
CA GLY A 248 4.01 10.07 8.21
C GLY A 248 5.11 9.15 7.69
N GLY A 249 5.01 8.69 6.44
CA GLY A 249 6.11 7.97 5.78
C GLY A 249 7.16 8.81 5.06
N LYS A 250 7.12 10.15 5.12
CA LYS A 250 8.14 10.99 4.49
C LYS A 250 9.33 11.10 5.44
N CYS A 251 10.51 10.66 5.01
CA CYS A 251 11.75 10.78 5.78
C CYS A 251 12.14 12.24 6.00
N LEU A 252 12.90 12.50 7.06
CA LEU A 252 13.53 13.80 7.30
C LEU A 252 14.37 14.21 6.09
N GLN A 253 14.29 15.48 5.71
CA GLN A 253 15.11 16.05 4.64
C GLN A 253 15.98 17.17 5.18
N SER A 254 17.26 17.19 4.79
CA SER A 254 18.16 18.31 5.02
C SER A 254 18.43 19.00 3.68
N VAL A 255 18.20 20.31 3.64
CA VAL A 255 18.43 21.15 2.46
C VAL A 255 19.48 22.20 2.80
N PHE A 256 20.62 22.15 2.14
CA PHE A 256 21.72 23.08 2.35
C PHE A 256 22.33 23.51 1.01
N PHE A 257 22.92 24.71 1.01
CA PHE A 257 23.68 25.17 -0.13
C PHE A 257 25.07 24.54 -0.11
N MET A 258 25.44 23.88 -1.21
CA MET A 258 26.79 23.40 -1.44
C MET A 258 27.42 24.24 -2.55
N ASP A 259 28.57 24.86 -2.26
CA ASP A 259 29.34 25.57 -3.28
C ASP A 259 29.76 24.56 -4.38
N PRO A 260 29.52 24.87 -5.67
CA PRO A 260 29.92 24.01 -6.78
C PRO A 260 31.39 23.56 -6.73
N LEU A 261 32.30 24.37 -6.19
CA LEU A 261 33.72 24.02 -6.05
C LEU A 261 33.95 22.90 -5.01
N MET A 262 33.08 22.78 -4.01
CA MET A 262 33.12 21.72 -3.00
C MET A 262 32.51 20.41 -3.51
N SER A 263 31.61 20.48 -4.50
CA SER A 263 30.90 19.31 -5.05
C SER A 263 31.79 18.36 -5.88
N VAL A 264 32.97 18.82 -6.31
CA VAL A 264 33.90 18.05 -7.17
C VAL A 264 34.61 16.93 -6.39
N ASN A 265 34.72 17.02 -5.06
CA ASN A 265 35.44 16.04 -4.24
C ASN A 265 34.60 14.85 -3.74
N PHE A 266 33.29 14.79 -3.99
CA PHE A 266 32.45 13.65 -3.57
C PHE A 266 32.58 12.41 -4.48
N LYS A 267 33.34 12.50 -5.58
CA LYS A 267 33.64 11.38 -6.49
C LYS A 267 35.14 11.04 -6.54
N SER A 268 35.77 10.96 -5.37
CA SER A 268 37.06 10.31 -5.14
C SER A 268 37.09 10.07 -3.63
N ASP A 269 36.65 8.91 -3.14
CA ASP A 269 37.53 7.77 -3.02
C ASP A 269 36.75 6.44 -3.11
N ASN A 270 36.78 5.82 -4.29
CA ASN A 270 36.84 4.37 -4.40
C ASN A 270 38.28 4.04 -4.78
N TYR A 271 39.18 4.06 -3.81
CA TYR A 271 40.49 3.41 -3.94
C TYR A 271 40.41 2.04 -3.27
N GLN A 272 40.49 1.03 -4.14
CA GLN A 272 40.94 -0.37 -3.97
C GLN A 272 40.87 -1.02 -2.59
#